data_AF-A0A410UZQ7-F1
#
_entry.id   AF-A0A410UZQ7-F1
#
_cell.length_a   1.000
_cell.length_b   1.000
_cell.length_c   1.000
_cell.angle_alpha   90.00
_cell.angle_beta   90.00
_cell.angle_gamma   90.00
#
_symmetry.space_group_name_H-M   'P 1'
#
loop_
_entity.id
_entity.type
_entity.pdbx_description
1 polymer ?
#
loop_
_entity_poly.entity_id
_entity_poly.type
_entity_poly.pdbx_seq_one_letter_code
_entity_poly.pdbx_strand_id
1 'polypeptide(L)' 'MSERLDTLRKARERMIEERDAHAKVLAAPFDWDKAERARNKFVEIQVLVDALDRAINGEEIASQRG' A
#
# COMPACT_ATOMS: atom_id res chain seq x y z
N MET A 1 -17.41 -4.48 -13.42
CA MET A 1 -16.11 -4.44 -12.73
C MET A 1 -15.04 -4.75 -13.76
N SER A 2 -14.04 -3.89 -13.93
CA SER A 2 -12.94 -4.12 -14.88
C SER A 2 -11.90 -5.06 -14.26
N GLU A 3 -11.37 -6.00 -15.03
CA GLU A 3 -10.26 -6.89 -14.63
C GLU A 3 -9.04 -6.10 -14.12
N ARG A 4 -8.81 -4.91 -14.70
CA ARG A 4 -7.78 -3.97 -14.26
C ARG A 4 -8.06 -3.43 -12.85
N LEU A 5 -9.31 -3.06 -12.57
CA LEU A 5 -9.72 -2.55 -11.26
C LEU A 5 -9.58 -3.61 -10.17
N ASP A 6 -9.97 -4.85 -10.46
CA ASP A 6 -9.79 -5.98 -9.55
C ASP A 6 -8.31 -6.26 -9.28
N THR A 7 -7.46 -6.15 -10.30
CA THR A 7 -6.01 -6.28 -10.16
C THR A 7 -5.42 -5.20 -9.27
N LEU A 8 -5.82 -3.94 -9.47
CA LEU A 8 -5.36 -2.81 -8.65
C LEU A 8 -5.78 -2.95 -7.18
N ARG A 9 -7.02 -3.39 -6.92
CA ARG A 9 -7.52 -3.63 -5.56
C ARG A 9 -6.75 -4.74 -4.85
N LYS A 10 -6.49 -5.87 -5.52
CA LYS A 10 -5.65 -6.96 -4.97
C LYS A 10 -4.22 -6.50 -4.68
N ALA A 11 -3.62 -5.72 -5.58
CA ALA A 11 -2.30 -5.15 -5.36
C ALA A 11 -2.28 -4.24 -4.13
N ARG A 12 -3.31 -3.40 -3.97
CA ARG A 12 -3.47 -2.51 -2.80
C ARG A 12 -3.58 -3.30 -1.51
N GLU A 13 -4.43 -4.32 -1.46
CA GLU A 13 -4.59 -5.18 -0.28
C GLU A 13 -3.26 -5.81 0.15
N ARG A 14 -2.52 -6.37 -0.81
CA ARG A 14 -1.20 -6.95 -0.52
C ARG A 14 -0.20 -5.93 0.05
N MET A 15 -0.20 -4.70 -0.48
CA MET A 15 0.69 -3.65 0.03
C MET A 15 0.32 -3.22 1.45
N ILE A 16 -0.97 -3.19 1.78
CA ILE A 16 -1.43 -2.91 3.15
C ILE A 16 -0.95 -4.01 4.11
N GLU A 17 -1.06 -5.28 3.73
CA GLU A 17 -0.57 -6.39 4.55
C GLU A 17 0.94 -6.30 4.82
N GLU A 18 1.73 -5.98 3.78
CA GLU A 18 3.19 -5.84 3.90
C GLU A 18 3.56 -4.66 4.80
N ARG A 19 2.89 -3.53 4.64
CA ARG A 19 3.05 -2.34 5.47
C ARG A 19 2.74 -2.61 6.94
N ASP A 20 1.67 -3.35 7.21
CA ASP A 20 1.26 -3.67 8.57
C ASP A 20 2.27 -4.62 9.25
N ALA A 21 2.98 -5.46 8.49
CA ALA A 21 4.11 -6.23 9.01
C ALA A 21 5.25 -5.31 9.48
N HIS A 22 5.58 -4.26 8.73
CA HIS A 22 6.58 -3.27 9.15
C HIS A 22 6.10 -2.43 10.33
N ALA A 23 4.82 -2.07 10.39
CA ALA A 23 4.24 -1.36 11.53
C ALA A 23 4.40 -2.15 12.84
N LYS A 24 4.20 -3.47 12.81
CA LYS A 24 4.42 -4.36 13.97
C LYS A 24 5.88 -4.34 14.45
N VAL A 25 6.85 -4.27 13.54
CA VAL A 25 8.27 -4.15 13.90
C VAL A 25 8.54 -2.81 14.59
N LEU A 26 7.92 -1.72 14.11
CA LEU A 26 8.07 -0.39 14.71
C LEU A 26 7.39 -0.27 16.08
N ALA A 27 6.35 -1.06 16.34
CA ALA A 27 5.65 -1.11 17.61
C ALA A 27 6.34 -2.01 18.66
N ALA A 28 7.30 -2.83 18.25
CA ALA A 28 8.08 -3.69 19.14
C ALA A 28 9.11 -2.87 19.97
N PRO A 29 9.71 -3.44 21.02
CA PRO A 29 10.81 -2.80 21.74
C PRO A 29 11.91 -2.32 20.79
N PHE A 30 12.45 -1.13 21.08
CA PHE A 30 13.30 -0.41 20.15
C PHE A 30 14.61 -1.18 19.85
N ASP A 31 14.77 -1.53 18.58
CA ASP A 31 15.99 -2.06 17.98
C ASP A 31 16.36 -1.11 16.84
N TRP A 32 17.44 -0.33 17.01
CA TRP A 32 17.79 0.79 16.12
C TRP A 32 17.90 0.36 14.65
N ASP A 33 18.61 -0.74 14.41
CA ASP A 33 18.93 -1.27 13.08
C ASP A 33 17.68 -1.83 12.39
N LYS A 34 16.83 -2.55 13.14
CA LYS A 34 15.53 -3.03 12.62
C LYS A 34 14.53 -1.89 12.42
N ALA A 35 14.54 -0.90 13.31
CA ALA A 35 13.59 0.21 13.26
C ALA A 35 13.89 1.16 12.09
N GLU A 36 15.15 1.44 11.78
CA GLU A 36 15.49 2.28 10.62
C GLU A 36 15.08 1.63 9.31
N ARG A 37 15.43 0.35 9.12
CA ARG A 37 15.01 -0.41 7.92
C ARG A 37 13.49 -0.51 7.81
N ALA A 38 12.80 -0.81 8.91
CA ALA A 38 11.35 -0.90 8.92
C ALA A 38 10.67 0.45 8.62
N ARG A 39 11.20 1.58 9.10
CA ARG A 39 10.70 2.92 8.76
C ARG A 39 10.83 3.21 7.27
N ASN A 40 12.00 2.96 6.68
CA ASN A 40 12.24 3.23 5.26
C ASN A 40 11.30 2.40 4.39
N LYS A 41 11.13 1.11 4.71
CA LYS A 41 10.20 0.22 3.99
C LYS A 41 8.74 0.62 4.19
N PHE A 42 8.36 1.00 5.40
CA PHE A 42 7.00 1.47 5.68
C PHE A 42 6.65 2.69 4.80
N VAL A 43 7.53 3.68 4.71
CA VAL A 43 7.29 4.89 3.88
C VAL A 43 7.20 4.53 2.40
N GLU A 44 8.10 3.68 1.89
CA GLU A 44 8.08 3.22 0.50
C GLU A 44 6.74 2.54 0.15
N ILE A 45 6.25 1.67 1.03
CA ILE A 45 4.98 0.97 0.82
C ILE A 45 3.80 1.94 0.91
N GLN A 46 3.82 2.92 1.83
CA GLN A 46 2.75 3.95 1.88
C GLN A 46 2.66 4.75 0.58
N VAL A 47 3.80 5.14 -0.01
CA VAL A 47 3.82 5.82 -1.31
C VAL A 47 3.21 4.95 -2.40
N LEU A 48 3.47 3.63 -2.38
CA LEU A 48 2.89 2.69 -3.34
C LEU A 48 1.37 2.52 -3.13
N VAL A 49 0.91 2.42 -1.87
CA VAL A 49 -0.52 2.38 -1.55
C VAL A 49 -1.23 3.64 -2.06
N ASP A 50 -0.66 4.82 -1.83
CA ASP A 50 -1.22 6.09 -2.31
C ASP A 50 -1.31 6.14 -3.85
N ALA A 51 -0.30 5.60 -4.54
CA ALA A 51 -0.30 5.51 -6.00
C ALA A 51 -1.40 4.57 -6.51
N LEU A 52 -1.61 3.42 -5.85
CA LEU A 52 -2.67 2.47 -6.17
C LEU A 52 -4.05 3.07 -5.91
N ASP A 53 -4.23 3.80 -4.81
CA ASP A 53 -5.48 4.50 -4.50
C ASP A 53 -5.84 5.55 -5.56
N ARG A 54 -4.86 6.33 -6.01
CA ARG A 54 -5.07 7.27 -7.13
C ARG A 54 -5.44 6.56 -8.42
N ALA A 55 -4.81 5.42 -8.72
CA ALA A 55 -5.10 4.65 -9.93
C ALA A 55 -6.52 4.04 -9.89
N ILE A 56 -6.92 3.47 -8.74
CA ILE A 56 -8.27 2.93 -8.51
C ILE A 56 -9.32 4.03 -8.71
N ASN A 57 -9.14 5.19 -8.08
CA ASN A 57 -10.05 6.32 -8.23
C ASN A 57 -10.17 6.77 -9.70
N GLY A 58 -9.05 6.79 -10.43
CA GLY A 58 -9.05 7.12 -11.86
C GLY A 58 -9.85 6.12 -12.70
N GLU A 59 -9.71 4.82 -12.44
CA GLU A 59 -10.48 3.76 -13.11
C GLU A 59 -11.96 3.82 -12.79
N GLU A 60 -12.33 4.10 -11.53
CA GLU A 60 -13.73 4.23 -11.13
C GLU A 60 -14.40 5.44 -11.79
N ILE A 61 -13.71 6.57 -11.86
CA ILE A 61 -14.19 7.76 -12.59
C ILE A 61 -14.33 7.48 -14.08
N ALA A 62 -13.36 6.80 -14.70
CA ALA A 62 -13.43 6.42 -16.11
C ALA A 62 -14.62 5.49 -16.39
N SER A 63 -14.86 4.51 -15.50
CA SER A 63 -15.99 3.59 -15.61
C SER A 63 -17.36 4.25 -15.44
N GLN A 64 -17.45 5.43 -14.80
CA GLN A 64 -18.70 6.18 -14.65
C GLN A 64 -18.99 7.12 -15.83
N ARG A 65 -17.98 7.39 -16.67
CA ARG A 65 -18.08 8.33 -17.81
C ARG A 65 -18.25 7.64 -19.16
N GLY A 66 -18.07 6.33 -19.23
CA GLY A 66 -18.31 5.49 -20.41
C GLY A 66 -19.62 4.74 -20.31
#